data_AF-A0A9W7ZAF3-F1
#
_entry.id   AF-A0A9W7ZAF3-F1
#
_cell.length_a   1.000
_cell.length_b   1.000
_cell.length_c   1.000
_cell.angle_alpha   90.00
_cell.angle_beta   90.00
_cell.angle_gamma   90.00
#
_symmetry.space_group_name_H-M   'P 1'
#
loop_
_entity.id
_entity.type
_entity.pdbx_description
1 polymer ?
#
loop_
_entity_poly.entity_id
_entity_poly.type
_entity_poly.pdbx_seq_one_letter_code
_entity_poly.pdbx_strand_id
1 'polypeptide(L)' 'MGIRYTSMLELAFISIERARKFSTLPSESPEVIQDRRPAEEWPEKGMVEFKNYSTRYRE' A
#
# COMPACT_ATOMS: atom_id res chain seq x y z
N MET A 1 -13.69 9.43 38.46
CA MET A 1 -14.22 8.42 37.51
C MET A 1 -14.51 8.98 36.11
N GLY A 2 -14.95 10.24 35.95
CA GLY A 2 -15.27 10.80 34.62
C GLY A 2 -14.09 10.92 33.65
N ILE A 3 -12.94 11.44 34.12
CA ILE A 3 -11.77 11.73 33.26
C ILE A 3 -11.20 10.46 32.61
N ARG A 4 -11.11 9.35 33.36
CA ARG A 4 -10.60 8.08 32.82
C ARG A 4 -11.52 7.54 31.73
N TYR A 5 -12.83 7.63 31.93
CA TYR A 5 -13.81 7.14 30.97
C TYR A 5 -13.78 7.96 29.68
N THR A 6 -13.72 9.29 29.78
CA THR A 6 -13.60 10.17 28.61
C THR A 6 -12.31 9.91 27.82
N SER A 7 -11.17 9.76 28.51
CA SER A 7 -9.90 9.45 27.83
C SER A 7 -9.92 8.10 27.11
N MET A 8 -10.59 7.07 27.67
CA MET A 8 -10.71 5.76 26.99
C MET A 8 -11.55 5.86 25.71
N LEU A 9 -12.62 6.65 25.72
CA LEU A 9 -13.45 6.90 24.53
C LEU A 9 -12.67 7.64 23.44
N GLU A 10 -11.92 8.69 23.81
CA GLU A 10 -11.08 9.44 22.88
C GLU A 10 -10.04 8.54 22.21
N LEU A 11 -9.36 7.69 22.99
CA LEU A 11 -8.40 6.72 22.47
C LEU A 11 -9.03 5.72 21.51
N ALA A 12 -10.24 5.22 21.83
CA ALA A 12 -10.97 4.32 20.96
C ALA A 12 -11.31 4.99 19.62
N PHE A 13 -11.75 6.26 19.66
CA PHE A 13 -12.08 7.01 18.46
C PHE A 13 -10.84 7.24 17.57
N ILE A 14 -9.71 7.66 18.15
CA ILE A 14 -8.44 7.85 17.42
C ILE A 14 -7.97 6.53 16.76
N SER A 15 -8.22 5.38 17.40
CA SER A 15 -7.92 4.08 16.81
C SER A 15 -8.76 3.80 15.57
N ILE A 16 -10.07 4.08 15.65
CA ILE A 16 -11.01 3.92 14.54
C ILE A 16 -10.64 4.85 13.37
N GLU A 17 -10.30 6.11 13.66
CA GLU A 17 -9.88 7.06 12.63
C GLU A 17 -8.63 6.61 11.89
N ARG A 18 -7.64 6.07 12.60
CA ARG A 18 -6.44 5.49 11.97
C ARG A 18 -6.79 4.31 11.08
N ALA A 19 -7.59 3.37 11.57
CA ALA A 19 -8.03 2.22 10.79
C ALA A 19 -8.75 2.65 9.50
N ARG A 20 -9.66 3.62 9.60
CA ARG A 20 -10.36 4.20 8.44
C ARG A 20 -9.40 4.90 7.48
N LYS A 21 -8.43 5.65 7.99
CA LYS A 21 -7.43 6.32 7.14
C LYS A 21 -6.66 5.33 6.28
N PHE A 22 -6.29 4.17 6.83
CA PHE A 22 -5.62 3.11 6.08
C PHE A 22 -6.55 2.41 5.09
N SER A 23 -7.82 2.20 5.44
CA SER A 23 -8.77 1.52 4.54
C SER A 23 -9.11 2.34 3.29
N THR A 24 -8.93 3.65 3.33
CA THR A 24 -9.17 4.56 2.20
C THR A 24 -7.91 4.93 1.42
N LEU A 25 -6.74 4.37 1.77
CA LEU A 25 -5.54 4.62 0.98
C LEU A 25 -5.74 4.09 -0.45
N PRO A 26 -5.19 4.77 -1.47
CA PRO A 26 -5.19 4.22 -2.81
C PRO A 26 -4.51 2.86 -2.78
N SER A 27 -5.24 1.85 -3.24
CA SER A 27 -4.70 0.49 -3.35
C SER A 27 -3.59 0.48 -4.40
N GLU A 28 -2.60 -0.38 -4.20
CA GLU A 28 -1.61 -0.65 -5.22
C GLU A 28 -2.26 -1.33 -6.44
N SER A 29 -1.51 -1.44 -7.54
CA SER A 29 -1.93 -2.21 -8.70
C SER A 29 -2.38 -3.63 -8.30
N PRO A 30 -3.36 -4.22 -9.01
CA PRO A 30 -3.80 -5.58 -8.75
C PRO A 30 -2.64 -6.57 -8.73
N GLU A 31 -2.70 -7.54 -7.82
CA GLU A 31 -1.68 -8.59 -7.68
C GLU A 31 -1.49 -9.36 -8.99
N VAL A 32 -2.58 -9.58 -9.73
CA VAL A 32 -2.58 -10.32 -10.99
C VAL A 32 -3.38 -9.58 -12.04
N ILE A 33 -2.76 -9.35 -13.19
CA ILE A 33 -3.42 -8.86 -14.41
C ILE A 33 -3.52 -10.06 -15.36
N GLN A 34 -4.69 -10.72 -15.39
CA GLN A 34 -4.89 -11.97 -16.14
C GLN A 34 -4.51 -11.84 -17.61
N ASP A 35 -4.89 -10.72 -18.24
CA ASP A 35 -4.66 -10.47 -19.67
C ASP A 35 -3.21 -10.08 -20.03
N ARG A 36 -2.32 -9.91 -19.03
CA ARG A 36 -0.94 -9.44 -19.23
C ARG A 36 0.08 -10.30 -18.49
N ARG A 37 -0.20 -11.58 -18.34
CA ARG A 37 0.77 -12.52 -17.79
C ARG A 37 1.81 -12.89 -18.85
N PRO A 38 3.10 -12.94 -18.47
CA PRO A 38 4.11 -13.49 -19.36
C PRO A 38 3.88 -14.99 -19.57
N ALA A 39 4.45 -15.54 -20.65
CA ALA A 39 4.37 -16.97 -20.94
C ALA A 39 5.11 -17.81 -19.89
N GLU A 40 4.85 -19.12 -19.84
CA GLU A 40 5.45 -20.03 -18.86
C GLU A 40 6.98 -20.09 -18.96
N GLU A 41 7.53 -19.84 -20.15
CA GLU A 41 8.96 -19.85 -20.42
C GLU A 41 9.66 -18.54 -19.98
N TRP A 42 8.90 -17.54 -19.52
CA TRP A 42 9.47 -16.28 -19.07
C TRP A 42 10.05 -16.38 -17.65
N PRO A 43 11.19 -15.73 -17.36
CA PRO A 43 12.05 -15.01 -18.29
C PRO A 43 13.09 -15.94 -18.93
N GLU A 44 13.11 -16.01 -20.26
CA GLU A 44 14.02 -16.91 -21.00
C GLU A 44 15.50 -16.54 -20.83
N LYS A 45 15.83 -15.24 -20.89
CA LYS A 45 17.22 -14.74 -20.79
C LYS A 45 17.52 -13.96 -19.51
N GLY A 46 16.49 -13.53 -18.79
CA GLY A 46 16.63 -12.74 -17.55
C GLY A 46 17.34 -11.38 -17.70
N MET A 47 17.43 -10.82 -18.91
CA MET A 47 18.12 -9.55 -19.15
C MET A 47 17.28 -8.35 -18.70
N VAL A 48 17.90 -7.42 -17.98
CA VAL A 48 17.27 -6.16 -17.55
C VAL A 48 18.00 -4.98 -18.20
N GLU A 49 17.25 -4.07 -18.82
CA GLU A 49 17.78 -2.88 -19.48
C GLU A 49 17.08 -1.63 -18.95
N PHE A 50 17.85 -0.61 -18.57
CA PHE A 50 17.33 0.68 -18.12
C PHE A 50 17.46 1.70 -19.26
N LYS A 51 16.33 2.22 -19.75
CA LYS A 51 16.30 3.24 -20.82
C LYS A 51 15.83 4.57 -20.27
N ASN A 52 16.75 5.53 -20.10
CA ASN A 52 16.46 6.87 -19.57
C ASN A 52 15.69 6.84 -18.24
N TYR A 53 15.97 5.86 -17.39
CA TYR A 53 15.28 5.66 -16.12
C TYR A 53 15.76 6.67 -15.07
N SER A 54 14.83 7.31 -14.36
CA SER A 54 15.12 8.17 -13.21
C SER A 54 14.01 8.01 -12.17
N THR A 55 14.40 8.02 -10.90
CA THR A 55 13.48 7.97 -9.76
C THR A 55 14.03 8.83 -8.63
N ARG A 56 13.15 9.24 -7.70
CA ARG A 56 13.51 10.08 -6.57
C ARG A 56 12.81 9.61 -5.31
N TYR A 57 13.52 9.65 -4.19
CA TYR A 57 12.87 9.61 -2.89
C TYR A 57 12.08 10.90 -2.64
N ARG A 58 11.23 10.88 -1.62
CA ARG A 58 10.63 12.12 -1.09
C ARG A 58 11.76 12.97 -0.49
N GLU A 59 11.69 14.29 -0.69
CA GLU A 59 12.64 15.25 -0.09
C GLU A 59 12.63 15.19 1.43
#